data_AF-A0A3R6WJF6-F1
#
_entry.id   AF-A0A3R6WJF6-F1
#
_cell.length_a   1.000
_cell.length_b   1.000
_cell.length_c   1.000
_cell.angle_alpha   90.00
_cell.angle_beta   90.00
_cell.angle_gamma   90.00
#
_symmetry.space_group_name_H-M   'P 1'
#
loop_
_entity.id
_entity.type
_entity.pdbx_description
1 polymer ?
#
loop_
_entity_poly.entity_id
_entity_poly.type
_entity_poly.pdbx_seq_one_letter_code
_entity_poly.pdbx_strand_id
1 'polypeptide(L)'
;MTSSHDAQAQHLKTPLTAVTHVLEQKHSLFIAHDDTTAWGILKVGRKHLFYLTPRGDFMELDPLCVLDFFVHPQRQRHGLGLHLFKSMLERESIAPHQLAYDRPSPKLFSFMRKHFGLDTFVDQPNRFVIYDAYFS
;
A
#
# COMPACT_ATOMS: atom_id res chain seq x y z
N MET A 1 -11.45 43.39 -10.95
CA MET A 1 -10.10 42.82 -10.74
C MET A 1 -10.19 41.77 -9.65
N THR A 2 -10.31 40.49 -10.00
CA THR A 2 -10.09 39.39 -9.05
C THR A 2 -9.35 38.28 -9.78
N SER A 3 -8.11 38.11 -9.33
CA SER A 3 -7.06 37.21 -9.81
C SER A 3 -7.50 35.74 -9.88
N SER A 4 -7.10 35.12 -10.98
CA SER A 4 -6.70 33.73 -11.14
C SER A 4 -6.00 33.15 -9.90
N HIS A 5 -6.30 31.89 -9.55
CA HIS A 5 -5.32 30.89 -9.10
C HIS A 5 -5.80 29.48 -9.47
N ASP A 6 -5.20 28.96 -10.55
CA ASP A 6 -4.68 27.61 -10.72
C ASP A 6 -5.59 26.41 -10.43
N ALA A 7 -6.38 26.09 -11.46
CA ALA A 7 -6.83 24.73 -11.75
C ALA A 7 -5.64 23.87 -12.21
N GLN A 8 -4.93 23.23 -11.29
CA GLN A 8 -4.01 22.15 -11.64
C GLN A 8 -3.87 21.11 -10.53
N ALA A 9 -4.90 20.26 -10.40
CA ALA A 9 -4.80 19.01 -9.66
C ALA A 9 -5.50 17.89 -10.44
N GLN A 10 -4.68 17.24 -11.27
CA GLN A 10 -4.77 15.83 -11.70
C GLN A 10 -6.06 15.39 -12.41
N HIS A 11 -5.93 15.21 -13.74
CA HIS A 11 -6.75 14.31 -14.53
C HIS A 11 -6.61 12.86 -14.02
N LEU A 12 -7.41 12.44 -13.03
CA LEU A 12 -7.71 11.02 -12.82
C LEU A 12 -9.01 10.70 -13.55
N LYS A 13 -8.91 10.13 -14.76
CA LYS A 13 -10.05 9.48 -15.41
C LYS A 13 -10.35 8.20 -14.62
N THR A 14 -11.55 8.18 -14.02
CA THR A 14 -12.23 7.05 -13.35
C THR A 14 -11.88 6.89 -11.86
N PRO A 15 -12.88 6.81 -10.94
CA PRO A 15 -12.63 6.50 -9.54
C PRO A 15 -12.04 5.09 -9.43
N LEU A 16 -10.74 5.01 -9.15
CA LEU A 16 -10.00 3.76 -9.05
C LEU A 16 -10.29 3.08 -7.71
N THR A 17 -11.45 2.44 -7.63
CA THR A 17 -11.84 1.27 -6.81
C THR A 17 -13.36 1.39 -6.61
N ALA A 18 -14.14 0.96 -7.61
CA ALA A 18 -15.58 0.80 -7.41
C ALA A 18 -15.80 -0.27 -6.33
N VAL A 19 -16.71 0.01 -5.38
CA VAL A 19 -17.06 -0.86 -4.25
C VAL A 19 -17.39 -2.29 -4.69
N THR A 20 -17.87 -2.47 -5.93
CA THR A 20 -18.13 -3.76 -6.57
C THR A 20 -16.89 -4.64 -6.73
N HIS A 21 -15.74 -4.10 -7.14
CA HIS A 21 -14.51 -4.89 -7.30
C HIS A 21 -13.91 -5.36 -5.97
N VAL A 22 -14.22 -4.68 -4.86
CA VAL A 22 -13.76 -5.07 -3.52
C VAL A 22 -14.42 -6.38 -3.07
N LEU A 23 -15.71 -6.56 -3.40
CA LEU A 23 -16.50 -7.72 -2.99
C LEU A 23 -16.10 -9.00 -3.75
N GLU A 24 -15.71 -8.89 -5.03
CA GLU A 24 -15.35 -10.04 -5.86
C GLU A 24 -13.92 -10.56 -5.61
N GLN A 25 -12.98 -9.69 -5.22
CA GLN A 25 -11.55 -10.05 -5.09
C GLN A 25 -11.08 -10.34 -3.66
N LYS A 26 -11.98 -10.49 -2.67
CA LYS A 26 -11.65 -10.70 -1.24
C LYS A 26 -10.60 -9.70 -0.74
N HIS A 27 -10.79 -8.42 -1.04
CA HIS A 27 -9.95 -7.35 -0.51
C HIS A 27 -10.48 -6.86 0.84
N SER A 28 -9.59 -6.62 1.80
CA SER A 28 -9.91 -5.94 3.05
C SER A 28 -9.60 -4.45 2.91
N LEU A 29 -10.52 -3.59 3.35
CA LEU A 29 -10.34 -2.14 3.36
C LEU A 29 -10.35 -1.63 4.80
N PHE A 30 -9.25 -1.01 5.21
CA PHE A 30 -9.10 -0.33 6.49
C PHE A 30 -9.26 1.16 6.26
N ILE A 31 -10.12 1.81 7.04
CA ILE A 31 -10.43 3.24 6.90
C ILE A 31 -10.14 3.93 8.22
N ALA A 32 -9.30 4.97 8.19
CA ALA A 32 -9.14 5.90 9.29
C ALA A 32 -10.11 7.07 9.10
N HIS A 33 -11.03 7.28 10.03
CA HIS A 33 -12.04 8.32 9.92
C HIS A 33 -12.33 8.97 11.29
N ASP A 34 -12.91 10.16 11.26
CA ASP A 34 -13.70 10.70 12.38
C ASP A 34 -15.20 10.50 12.09
N ASP A 35 -16.08 11.15 12.85
CA ASP A 35 -17.53 10.99 12.72
C ASP A 35 -18.08 11.37 11.34
N THR A 36 -17.36 12.18 10.55
CA THR A 36 -17.86 12.74 9.30
C THR A 36 -16.93 12.53 8.11
N THR A 37 -15.64 12.31 8.35
CA THR A 37 -14.60 12.40 7.34
C THR A 37 -13.65 11.22 7.39
N ALA A 38 -13.47 10.55 6.24
CA ALA A 38 -12.41 9.57 6.04
C ALA A 38 -11.08 10.27 5.76
N TRP A 39 -10.10 10.10 6.65
CA TRP A 39 -8.78 10.72 6.59
C TRP A 39 -7.71 9.82 5.98
N GLY A 40 -7.96 8.53 5.85
CA GLY A 40 -7.01 7.60 5.22
C GLY A 40 -7.62 6.25 4.92
N ILE A 41 -7.01 5.55 3.96
CA ILE A 41 -7.39 4.21 3.55
C ILE A 41 -6.15 3.33 3.41
N LEU A 42 -6.32 2.06 3.69
CA LEU A 42 -5.35 1.00 3.42
C LEU A 42 -6.11 -0.22 2.90
N LYS A 43 -5.86 -0.57 1.64
CA LYS A 43 -6.47 -1.71 0.97
C LYS A 43 -5.46 -2.84 0.87
N VAL A 44 -5.85 -4.02 1.31
CA VAL A 44 -5.03 -5.23 1.21
C VAL A 44 -5.79 -6.38 0.55
N GLY A 45 -5.06 -7.31 -0.04
CA GLY A 45 -5.67 -8.50 -0.65
C GLY A 45 -4.62 -9.52 -1.07
N ARG A 46 -4.96 -10.80 -1.03
CA ARG A 46 -4.07 -11.87 -1.50
C ARG A 46 -3.93 -11.83 -3.02
N LYS A 47 -2.72 -12.03 -3.52
CA LYS A 47 -2.42 -12.14 -4.95
C LYS A 47 -1.50 -13.33 -5.18
N HIS A 48 -1.73 -14.03 -6.28
CA HIS A 48 -0.81 -15.03 -6.79
C HIS A 48 0.28 -14.32 -7.61
N LEU A 49 1.53 -14.42 -7.19
CA LEU A 49 2.67 -13.70 -7.74
C LEU A 49 3.78 -14.67 -8.16
N PHE A 50 4.41 -14.40 -9.30
CA PHE A 50 5.69 -15.02 -9.67
C PHE A 50 6.83 -14.10 -9.26
N TYR A 51 7.66 -14.55 -8.34
CA TYR A 51 8.85 -13.85 -7.86
C TYR A 51 10.09 -14.38 -8.57
N LEU A 52 10.86 -13.50 -9.19
CA LEU A 52 12.15 -13.80 -9.78
C LEU A 52 13.21 -13.77 -8.68
N THR A 53 13.75 -14.94 -8.38
CA THR A 53 14.82 -15.11 -7.39
C THR A 53 16.14 -14.52 -7.89
N PRO A 54 17.09 -14.19 -6.99
CA PRO A 54 18.43 -13.75 -7.38
C PRO A 54 19.21 -14.74 -8.25
N ARG A 55 18.80 -16.02 -8.28
CA ARG A 55 19.42 -17.08 -9.10
C ARG A 55 18.88 -17.12 -10.54
N GLY A 56 17.82 -16.36 -10.84
CA GLY A 56 17.16 -16.34 -12.14
C GLY A 56 15.97 -17.29 -12.26
N ASP A 57 15.65 -18.05 -11.20
CA ASP A 57 14.48 -18.95 -11.16
C ASP A 57 13.22 -18.19 -10.73
N PHE A 58 12.05 -18.65 -11.20
CA PHE A 58 10.76 -18.16 -10.72
C PHE A 58 10.22 -19.02 -9.58
N MET A 59 9.66 -18.35 -8.58
CA MET A 59 8.96 -18.95 -7.45
C MET A 59 7.54 -18.36 -7.35
N GLU A 60 6.55 -19.23 -7.14
CA GLU A 60 5.17 -18.83 -6.90
C GLU A 60 4.96 -18.46 -5.43
N LEU A 61 4.24 -17.37 -5.19
CA LEU A 61 3.90 -16.86 -3.86
C LEU A 61 2.44 -16.40 -3.84
N ASP A 62 1.74 -16.64 -2.72
CA ASP A 62 0.39 -16.11 -2.47
C ASP A 62 0.36 -15.14 -1.27
N PRO A 63 1.16 -14.05 -1.28
CA PRO A 63 1.26 -13.14 -0.14
C PRO A 63 -0.01 -12.30 0.03
N LEU A 64 -0.20 -11.77 1.23
CA LEU A 64 -1.08 -10.62 1.43
C LEU A 64 -0.37 -9.38 0.87
N CYS A 65 -1.05 -8.64 0.00
CA CYS A 65 -0.48 -7.48 -0.67
C CYS A 65 -1.08 -6.18 -0.15
N VAL A 66 -0.25 -5.14 0.02
CA VAL A 66 -0.70 -3.76 0.10
C VAL A 66 -0.99 -3.26 -1.31
N LEU A 67 -2.27 -2.98 -1.59
CA LEU A 67 -2.78 -2.63 -2.92
C LEU A 67 -3.06 -1.14 -3.07
N ASP A 68 -3.41 -0.46 -1.98
CA ASP A 68 -3.56 0.98 -1.94
C ASP A 68 -3.31 1.49 -0.53
N PHE A 69 -2.62 2.62 -0.39
CA PHE A 69 -2.37 3.24 0.90
C PHE A 69 -2.30 4.74 0.77
N PHE A 70 -3.29 5.41 1.35
CA PHE A 70 -3.45 6.85 1.25
C PHE A 70 -3.79 7.44 2.61
N VAL A 71 -3.18 8.58 2.91
CA VAL A 71 -3.54 9.43 4.04
C VAL A 71 -3.72 10.84 3.50
N HIS A 72 -4.82 11.49 3.87
CA HIS A 72 -5.13 12.85 3.46
C HIS A 72 -3.96 13.79 3.80
N PRO A 73 -3.56 14.70 2.89
CA PRO A 73 -2.37 15.54 3.06
C PRO A 73 -2.30 16.28 4.41
N GLN A 74 -3.43 16.78 4.91
CA GLN A 74 -3.51 17.48 6.20
C GLN A 74 -3.20 16.59 7.42
N ARG A 75 -3.29 15.26 7.27
CA ARG A 75 -2.99 14.27 8.33
C ARG A 75 -1.71 13.47 8.05
N GLN A 76 -1.03 13.71 6.93
CA GLN A 76 0.26 13.06 6.64
C GLN A 76 1.33 13.48 7.65
N ARG A 77 2.25 12.58 7.99
CA ARG A 77 3.35 12.81 8.95
C ARG A 77 2.95 13.08 10.40
N HIS A 78 1.67 12.88 10.76
CA HIS A 78 1.15 12.98 12.14
C HIS A 78 0.89 11.62 12.79
N GLY A 79 1.49 10.53 12.27
CA GLY A 79 1.34 9.18 12.81
C GLY A 79 0.10 8.40 12.35
N LEU A 80 -0.88 9.03 11.71
CA LEU A 80 -2.12 8.37 11.26
C LEU A 80 -1.85 7.18 10.33
N GLY A 81 -0.93 7.32 9.37
CA GLY A 81 -0.54 6.22 8.49
C GLY A 81 0.08 5.03 9.23
N LEU A 82 0.89 5.29 10.26
CA LEU A 82 1.47 4.23 11.08
C LEU A 82 0.40 3.51 11.88
N HIS A 83 -0.53 4.26 12.48
CA HIS A 83 -1.64 3.68 13.22
C HIS A 83 -2.50 2.78 12.31
N LEU A 84 -2.92 3.29 11.14
CA LEU A 84 -3.70 2.54 10.17
C LEU A 84 -2.98 1.26 9.72
N PHE A 85 -1.68 1.34 9.47
CA PHE A 85 -0.88 0.18 9.05
C PHE A 85 -0.72 -0.85 10.17
N LYS A 86 -0.46 -0.43 11.41
CA LYS A 86 -0.39 -1.34 12.57
C LYS A 86 -1.71 -2.05 12.83
N SER A 87 -2.84 -1.33 12.76
CA SER A 87 -4.16 -1.95 12.92
C SER A 87 -4.43 -3.01 11.85
N MET A 88 -3.97 -2.80 10.62
CA MET A 88 -4.04 -3.82 9.57
C MET A 88 -3.16 -5.04 9.90
N LEU A 89 -1.90 -4.83 10.31
CA LEU A 89 -0.99 -5.92 10.69
C LEU A 89 -1.54 -6.77 11.84
N GLU A 90 -2.09 -6.12 12.88
CA GLU A 90 -2.72 -6.78 14.02
C GLU A 90 -3.94 -7.59 13.59
N ARG A 91 -4.84 -6.99 12.79
CA ARG A 91 -6.06 -7.64 12.32
C ARG A 91 -5.78 -8.87 11.46
N GLU A 92 -4.79 -8.76 10.57
CA GLU A 92 -4.38 -9.83 9.64
C GLU A 92 -3.36 -10.79 10.27
N SER A 93 -2.90 -10.50 11.51
CA SER A 93 -1.93 -11.31 12.26
C SER A 93 -0.67 -11.62 11.45
N ILE A 94 -0.09 -10.59 10.82
CA ILE A 94 1.03 -10.71 9.89
C ILE A 94 2.12 -9.69 10.20
N ALA A 95 3.38 -10.04 9.99
CA ALA A 95 4.50 -9.12 10.11
C ALA A 95 4.70 -8.31 8.81
N PRO A 96 5.22 -7.07 8.87
CA PRO A 96 5.35 -6.21 7.70
C PRO A 96 6.29 -6.77 6.61
N HIS A 97 7.29 -7.57 6.99
CA HIS A 97 8.20 -8.22 6.03
C HIS A 97 7.54 -9.36 5.25
N GLN A 98 6.41 -9.89 5.72
CA GLN A 98 5.65 -10.97 5.08
C GLN A 98 4.61 -10.45 4.08
N LEU A 99 4.66 -9.17 3.73
CA LEU A 99 3.77 -8.53 2.76
C LEU A 99 4.47 -8.32 1.42
N ALA A 100 3.68 -8.28 0.35
CA ALA A 100 4.08 -7.70 -0.92
C ALA A 100 3.44 -6.31 -1.11
N TYR A 101 4.07 -5.44 -1.89
CA TYR A 101 3.64 -4.05 -2.07
C TYR A 101 3.45 -3.76 -3.57
N ASP A 102 2.23 -3.44 -4.00
CA ASP A 102 1.94 -3.12 -5.41
C ASP A 102 2.40 -1.70 -5.73
N ARG A 103 3.41 -1.55 -6.60
CA ARG A 103 3.93 -0.27 -7.11
C ARG A 103 4.12 0.80 -6.00
N PRO A 104 4.87 0.50 -4.94
CA PRO A 104 5.04 1.42 -3.82
C PRO A 104 5.60 2.78 -4.26
N SER A 105 5.04 3.85 -3.69
CA SER A 105 5.54 5.21 -3.94
C SER A 105 6.85 5.49 -3.18
N PRO A 106 7.65 6.50 -3.58
CA PRO A 106 8.81 6.94 -2.81
C PRO A 106 8.50 7.26 -1.33
N LYS A 107 7.30 7.79 -1.05
CA LYS A 107 6.82 8.03 0.32
C LYS A 107 6.63 6.73 1.10
N LEU A 108 6.12 5.68 0.43
CA LEU A 108 5.92 4.38 1.05
C LEU A 108 7.25 3.70 1.36
N PHE A 109 8.23 3.71 0.44
CA PHE A 109 9.58 3.21 0.74
C PHE A 109 10.19 3.88 1.99
N SER A 110 10.10 5.21 2.06
CA SER A 110 10.60 5.97 3.22
C SER A 110 9.86 5.61 4.52
N PHE A 111 8.55 5.36 4.43
CA PHE A 111 7.72 4.94 5.54
C PHE A 111 8.10 3.54 6.04
N MET A 112 8.29 2.57 5.13
CA MET A 112 8.67 1.20 5.46
C MET A 112 10.05 1.11 6.12
N ARG A 113 11.04 1.82 5.57
CA ARG A 113 12.38 1.94 6.17
C ARG A 113 12.31 2.51 7.58
N LYS A 114 11.60 3.62 7.76
CA LYS A 114 11.52 4.33 9.05
C LYS A 114 10.83 3.51 10.14
N HIS A 115 9.72 2.86 9.83
CA HIS A 115 8.83 2.28 10.84
C HIS A 115 9.00 0.77 11.02
N PHE A 116 9.54 0.08 10.02
CA PHE A 116 9.64 -1.38 10.01
C PHE A 116 11.03 -1.89 9.61
N GLY A 117 11.99 -1.00 9.33
CA GLY A 117 13.37 -1.39 8.97
C GLY A 117 13.50 -2.10 7.62
N LEU A 118 12.47 -2.01 6.76
CA LEU A 118 12.47 -2.68 5.46
C LEU A 118 13.06 -1.76 4.38
N ASP A 119 14.17 -2.19 3.79
CA ASP A 119 14.95 -1.35 2.87
C ASP A 119 15.49 -2.11 1.65
N THR A 120 15.86 -3.38 1.82
CA THR A 120 16.47 -4.17 0.75
C THR A 120 15.45 -5.05 0.04
N PHE A 121 15.46 -5.00 -1.28
CA PHE A 121 14.61 -5.80 -2.16
C PHE A 121 15.26 -5.92 -3.54
N VAL A 122 14.77 -6.88 -4.33
CA VAL A 122 15.15 -7.06 -5.73
C VAL A 122 14.02 -6.58 -6.63
N ASP A 123 14.34 -5.78 -7.65
CA ASP A 123 13.37 -5.32 -8.64
C ASP A 123 12.67 -6.49 -9.34
N GLN A 124 11.34 -6.45 -9.39
CA GLN A 124 10.51 -7.49 -9.99
C GLN A 124 9.84 -6.99 -11.28
N PRO A 125 9.75 -7.82 -12.34
CA PRO A 125 9.05 -7.46 -13.57
C PRO A 125 7.56 -7.16 -13.38
N ASN A 126 6.93 -7.78 -12.37
CA ASN A 126 5.51 -7.64 -12.06
C ASN A 126 5.17 -6.33 -11.31
N ARG A 127 6.17 -5.49 -11.01
CA ARG A 127 6.07 -4.20 -10.28
C ARG A 127 5.61 -4.31 -8.82
N PHE A 128 5.57 -5.52 -8.26
CA PHE A 128 5.47 -5.71 -6.82
C PHE A 128 6.86 -5.57 -6.20
N VAL A 129 6.89 -5.07 -4.97
CA VAL A 129 8.07 -5.11 -4.12
C VAL A 129 7.83 -6.13 -3.03
N ILE A 130 8.78 -7.04 -2.86
CA ILE A 130 8.89 -7.96 -1.74
C ILE A 130 10.28 -7.73 -1.16
N TYR A 131 10.34 -7.33 0.12
CA TYR A 131 11.62 -7.10 0.79
C TYR A 131 12.32 -8.42 1.08
N ASP A 132 13.65 -8.43 1.10
CA ASP A 132 14.45 -9.66 1.28
C ASP A 132 14.11 -10.39 2.58
N ALA A 133 13.75 -9.63 3.63
CA ALA A 133 13.30 -10.15 4.92
C ALA A 133 12.03 -11.02 4.83
N TYR A 134 11.33 -11.05 3.70
CA TYR A 134 10.24 -12.01 3.45
C TYR A 134 10.72 -13.46 3.48
N PHE A 135 11.96 -13.71 3.03
CA PHE A 135 12.52 -15.06 2.85
C PHE A 135 13.44 -15.50 4.00
N SER A 136 13.46 -14.75 5.11
CA SER A 136 14.25 -15.03 6.31
C SER A 136 13.44 -15.75 7.39
#